data_AF-A0A7S4W9K7-F1
#
_entry.id   AF-A0A7S4W9K7-F1
#
_cell.length_a   1.000
_cell.length_b   1.000
_cell.length_c   1.000
_cell.angle_alpha   90.00
_cell.angle_beta   90.00
_cell.angle_gamma   90.00
#
_symmetry.space_group_name_H-M   'P 1'
#
loop_
_entity.id
_entity.type
_entity.pdbx_description
1 polymer ?
#
loop_
_entity_poly.entity_id
_entity_poly.type
_entity_poly.pdbx_seq_one_letter_code
_entity_poly.pdbx_strand_id
1 'polypeptide(L)'
;RGREWFVVKHATVRLSDKNVLLPHVDIGVEARQQVANEHSQLVDVPVTSKDHPLVKYADVFTHYFDLIAERKSVFYQLREVTKASILAKFLVDNKVRFNDCWLKALDKEGLCKMEIPFNQLERRFYDVLVCDGVIREQHGGVLANCTGIYGGVDLNIDAFDLSMPDVIPKRLEREDASEAPAAGPADPAALSQRELRRLIREAGGQPPRGPAEKAELVEMLTALRQQDPGQAPQAAPAEESDAASPLGDEEEALLEEELRRLSLAEETLRAVLSAARRARERASSGLPRSSETAVNNFWESLADGSDRASLFEAVFNRHLCDRRQDGDLFVPPVTHQTYLDSLRALVEEERRVQEERRRHFLSRDFVPSAPGTLFPSSWKRVFSISFARGSSVAAGGSAARGRRLRESTAEPGPVLEGSKPFFDRTTEDGVRFRIYRRDQLEVRTLQEPEGPETVGAVFELSAPPPPSGQHPIVKATHFVRGAEASAAGPAAPAPEARGGEGPGVREAQGDEQLCSHFVVFESDLGDAIFTERLSCGRLTWDESPMDLEERYARARVICAVDCAGGGLTVADIREHWREASASPPTSARRYAESAIFHTGGTILDGGGARRPLLVPQVLKEG
;
A
#
# COMPACT_ATOMS: atom_id res chain seq x y z
N ARG A 1 -24.43 0.69 5.80
CA ARG A 1 -23.31 -0.28 6.00
C ARG A 1 -22.46 0.26 7.14
N GLY A 2 -22.02 -0.60 8.05
CA GLY A 2 -21.12 -0.19 9.12
C GLY A 2 -19.67 -0.11 8.64
N ARG A 3 -18.92 0.84 9.19
CA ARG A 3 -17.55 1.20 8.88
C ARG A 3 -16.78 1.42 10.18
N GLU A 4 -15.47 1.23 10.15
CA GLU A 4 -14.60 1.49 11.30
C GLU A 4 -13.63 2.61 10.97
N TRP A 5 -13.56 3.61 11.84
CA TRP A 5 -12.73 4.79 11.63
C TRP A 5 -11.70 4.89 12.74
N PHE A 6 -10.43 5.07 12.38
CA PHE A 6 -9.41 5.44 13.35
C PHE A 6 -9.55 6.94 13.66
N VAL A 7 -9.80 7.24 14.92
CA VAL A 7 -10.04 8.60 15.40
C VAL A 7 -9.12 8.93 16.56
N VAL A 8 -8.68 10.17 16.63
CA VAL A 8 -7.99 10.68 17.82
C VAL A 8 -9.05 11.00 18.87
N LYS A 9 -8.98 10.37 20.04
CA LYS A 9 -9.89 10.63 21.16
C LYS A 9 -9.35 11.72 22.08
N HIS A 10 -8.03 11.76 22.23
CA HIS A 10 -7.35 12.74 23.06
C HIS A 10 -5.98 13.04 22.47
N ALA A 11 -5.58 14.31 22.51
CA ALA A 11 -4.27 14.75 22.09
C ALA A 11 -3.79 15.88 23.01
N THR A 12 -2.55 15.78 23.47
CA THR A 12 -1.87 16.84 24.24
C THR A 12 -0.40 16.92 23.84
N VAL A 13 0.21 18.08 24.03
CA VAL A 13 1.67 18.24 23.92
C VAL A 13 2.17 18.73 25.26
N ARG A 14 3.11 17.99 25.86
CA ARG A 14 3.74 18.36 27.14
C ARG A 14 5.15 18.85 26.89
N LEU A 15 5.58 19.86 27.64
CA LEU A 15 6.98 20.25 27.70
C LEU A 15 7.63 19.48 28.86
N SER A 16 8.67 18.70 28.57
CA SER A 16 9.49 18.07 29.62
C SER A 16 10.40 19.09 30.30
N ASP A 17 10.97 18.71 31.45
CA ASP A 17 11.93 19.54 32.21
C ASP A 17 13.18 19.92 31.39
N LYS A 18 13.47 19.16 30.32
CA LYS A 18 14.58 19.41 29.38
C LYS A 18 14.15 20.22 28.14
N ASN A 19 13.01 20.91 28.20
CA ASN A 19 12.42 21.67 27.08
C ASN A 19 12.14 20.82 25.82
N VAL A 20 11.95 19.51 25.96
CA VAL A 20 11.53 18.64 24.85
C VAL A 20 10.01 18.58 24.81
N LEU A 21 9.43 18.85 23.63
CA LEU A 21 8.00 18.69 23.37
C LEU A 21 7.67 17.21 23.18
N LEU A 22 6.78 16.69 24.02
CA LEU A 22 6.34 15.30 24.05
C LEU A 22 4.86 15.24 23.65
N PRO A 23 4.54 14.92 22.37
CA PRO A 23 3.17 14.71 21.96
C PRO A 23 2.63 13.38 22.53
N HIS A 24 1.45 13.46 23.14
CA HIS A 24 0.68 12.32 23.62
C HIS A 24 -0.63 12.25 22.86
N VAL A 25 -0.94 11.07 22.31
CA VAL A 25 -2.17 10.84 21.53
C VAL A 25 -2.82 9.54 21.97
N ASP A 26 -4.13 9.59 22.22
CA ASP A 26 -4.96 8.42 22.43
C ASP A 26 -5.78 8.19 21.17
N ILE A 27 -5.43 7.14 20.42
CA ILE A 27 -6.15 6.76 19.19
C ILE A 27 -7.14 5.64 19.53
N GLY A 28 -8.34 5.75 18.98
CA GLY A 28 -9.37 4.74 19.08
C GLY A 28 -9.93 4.36 17.73
N VAL A 29 -10.83 3.38 17.77
CA VAL A 29 -11.69 3.03 16.65
C VAL A 29 -13.10 3.48 16.98
N GLU A 30 -13.78 4.06 15.98
CA GLU A 30 -15.18 4.46 16.04
C GLU A 30 -15.97 3.71 14.97
N ALA A 31 -17.07 3.07 15.37
CA ALA A 31 -18.01 2.50 14.42
C ALA A 31 -18.86 3.62 13.82
N ARG A 32 -18.84 3.77 12.50
CA ARG A 32 -19.69 4.71 11.75
C ARG A 32 -20.63 3.97 10.80
N GLN A 33 -21.76 4.56 10.47
CA GLN A 33 -22.70 4.09 9.47
C GLN A 33 -22.89 5.17 8.42
N GLN A 34 -22.91 4.75 7.15
CA GLN A 34 -23.31 5.65 6.07
C GLN A 34 -24.81 5.94 6.12
N VAL A 35 -25.15 7.22 6.24
CA VAL A 35 -26.51 7.76 6.21
C VAL A 35 -26.58 8.80 5.10
N ALA A 36 -27.69 8.84 4.35
CA ALA A 36 -27.91 9.89 3.37
C ALA A 36 -28.31 11.19 4.10
N ASN A 37 -27.59 12.28 3.86
CA ASN A 37 -27.97 13.60 4.37
C ASN A 37 -29.17 14.18 3.59
N GLU A 38 -29.60 15.39 3.95
CA GLU A 38 -30.72 16.11 3.28
C GLU A 38 -30.52 16.28 1.76
N HIS A 39 -29.27 16.27 1.29
CA HIS A 39 -28.89 16.38 -0.12
C HIS A 39 -28.68 15.02 -0.80
N SER A 40 -29.11 13.92 -0.19
CA SER A 40 -28.88 12.54 -0.68
C SER A 40 -27.41 12.16 -0.85
N GLN A 41 -26.48 12.88 -0.21
CA GLN A 41 -25.07 12.50 -0.15
C GLN A 41 -24.86 11.53 1.01
N LEU A 42 -24.13 10.45 0.76
CA LEU A 42 -23.79 9.49 1.81
C LEU A 42 -22.69 10.06 2.71
N VAL A 43 -23.02 10.30 3.97
CA VAL A 43 -22.10 10.76 5.02
C VAL A 43 -21.91 9.68 6.08
N ASP A 44 -20.70 9.55 6.60
CA ASP A 44 -20.40 8.62 7.69
C ASP A 44 -20.75 9.25 9.04
N VAL A 45 -21.72 8.67 9.75
CA VAL A 45 -22.21 9.15 11.05
C VAL A 45 -21.89 8.12 12.14
N PRO A 46 -21.46 8.51 13.35
CA PRO A 46 -21.22 7.59 14.46
C PRO A 46 -22.41 6.67 14.75
N VAL A 47 -22.14 5.37 14.94
CA VAL A 47 -23.13 4.41 15.44
C VAL A 47 -23.17 4.53 16.95
N THR A 48 -24.28 5.04 17.49
CA THR A 48 -24.38 5.37 18.92
C THR A 48 -24.96 4.26 19.79
N SER A 49 -25.52 3.20 19.18
CA SER A 49 -26.09 2.08 19.93
C SER A 49 -25.00 1.22 20.56
N LYS A 50 -24.88 1.25 21.90
CA LYS A 50 -23.90 0.46 22.66
C LYS A 50 -24.02 -1.05 22.43
N ASP A 51 -25.22 -1.53 22.09
CA ASP A 51 -25.46 -2.94 21.81
C ASP A 51 -25.10 -3.37 20.39
N HIS A 52 -24.77 -2.42 19.51
CA HIS A 52 -24.39 -2.71 18.14
C HIS A 52 -23.05 -3.48 18.09
N PRO A 53 -22.96 -4.60 17.35
CA PRO A 53 -21.74 -5.43 17.32
C PRO A 53 -20.47 -4.66 16.91
N LEU A 54 -20.58 -3.73 15.96
CA LEU A 54 -19.45 -2.90 15.54
C LEU A 54 -19.00 -1.91 16.62
N VAL A 55 -19.90 -1.41 17.44
CA VAL A 55 -19.55 -0.51 18.56
C VAL A 55 -18.78 -1.33 19.60
N LYS A 56 -19.28 -2.53 19.95
CA LYS A 56 -18.58 -3.45 20.85
C LYS A 56 -17.19 -3.82 20.34
N TYR A 57 -17.06 -4.08 19.04
CA TYR A 57 -15.76 -4.34 18.42
C TYR A 57 -14.84 -3.11 18.48
N ALA A 58 -15.34 -1.93 18.10
CA ALA A 58 -14.58 -0.68 18.12
C ALA A 58 -14.11 -0.29 19.54
N ASP A 59 -14.93 -0.56 20.55
CA ASP A 59 -14.58 -0.37 21.96
C ASP A 59 -13.46 -1.31 22.40
N VAL A 60 -13.55 -2.61 22.06
CA VAL A 60 -12.49 -3.59 22.35
C VAL A 60 -11.21 -3.23 21.62
N PHE A 61 -11.29 -2.85 20.34
CA PHE A 61 -10.11 -2.43 19.57
C PHE A 61 -9.47 -1.18 20.15
N THR A 62 -10.27 -0.17 20.52
CA THR A 62 -9.79 1.03 21.21
C THR A 62 -9.06 0.66 22.49
N HIS A 63 -9.64 -0.23 23.31
CA HIS A 63 -9.05 -0.63 24.58
C HIS A 63 -7.66 -1.27 24.42
N TYR A 64 -7.46 -2.02 23.33
CA TYR A 64 -6.19 -2.69 23.04
C TYR A 64 -5.32 -1.96 22.00
N PHE A 65 -5.64 -0.71 21.63
CA PHE A 65 -4.99 -0.04 20.50
C PHE A 65 -3.47 0.03 20.66
N ASP A 66 -2.97 0.41 21.84
CA ASP A 66 -1.52 0.54 22.05
C ASP A 66 -0.79 -0.79 21.96
N LEU A 67 -1.36 -1.86 22.54
CA LEU A 67 -0.81 -3.20 22.44
C LEU A 67 -0.81 -3.70 20.99
N ILE A 68 -1.85 -3.38 20.23
CA ILE A 68 -1.94 -3.69 18.80
C ILE A 68 -0.89 -2.91 18.02
N ALA A 69 -0.73 -1.61 18.31
CA ALA A 69 0.27 -0.75 17.68
C ALA A 69 1.69 -1.29 17.90
N GLU A 70 2.05 -1.68 19.12
CA GLU A 70 3.36 -2.29 19.42
C GLU A 70 3.63 -3.58 18.62
N ARG A 71 2.60 -4.37 18.34
CA ARG A 71 2.74 -5.67 17.66
C ARG A 71 2.55 -5.61 16.15
N LYS A 72 2.01 -4.52 15.61
CA LYS A 72 1.63 -4.38 14.21
C LYS A 72 2.11 -3.03 13.68
N SER A 73 3.13 -3.09 12.82
CA SER A 73 3.83 -1.91 12.29
C SER A 73 2.93 -0.86 11.66
N VAL A 74 1.85 -1.24 10.97
CA VAL A 74 0.92 -0.28 10.36
C VAL A 74 0.20 0.60 11.39
N PHE A 75 -0.19 0.04 12.54
CA PHE A 75 -0.86 0.79 13.60
C PHE A 75 0.13 1.62 14.41
N TYR A 76 1.36 1.12 14.60
CA TYR A 76 2.45 1.92 15.12
C TYR A 76 2.70 3.16 14.26
N GLN A 77 2.83 2.99 12.93
CA GLN A 77 3.05 4.08 11.99
C GLN A 77 1.90 5.09 12.02
N LEU A 78 0.65 4.62 12.06
CA LEU A 78 -0.51 5.49 12.21
C LEU A 78 -0.43 6.34 13.49
N ARG A 79 -0.02 5.73 14.61
CA ARG A 79 0.18 6.44 15.88
C ARG A 79 1.27 7.50 15.80
N GLU A 80 2.42 7.17 15.21
CA GLU A 80 3.54 8.11 15.10
C GLU A 80 3.26 9.25 14.13
N VAL A 81 2.60 8.99 12.99
CA VAL A 81 2.12 10.04 12.08
C VAL A 81 1.15 10.97 12.81
N THR A 82 0.23 10.42 13.60
CA THR A 82 -0.71 11.22 14.39
C THR A 82 0.01 12.12 15.40
N LYS A 83 0.99 11.59 16.15
CA LYS A 83 1.82 12.39 17.07
C LYS A 83 2.52 13.53 16.35
N ALA A 84 3.12 13.26 15.19
CA ALA A 84 3.78 14.28 14.38
C ALA A 84 2.80 15.36 13.91
N SER A 85 1.60 14.98 13.48
CA SER A 85 0.56 15.94 13.07
C SER A 85 0.05 16.81 14.22
N ILE A 86 -0.14 16.24 15.41
CA ILE A 86 -0.49 16.97 16.64
C ILE A 86 0.61 17.95 17.02
N LEU A 87 1.88 17.53 16.98
CA LEU A 87 3.00 18.41 17.27
C LEU A 87 3.11 19.56 16.25
N ALA A 88 2.92 19.27 14.97
CA ALA A 88 2.90 20.30 13.93
C ALA A 88 1.80 21.33 14.17
N LYS A 89 0.57 20.88 14.46
CA LYS A 89 -0.54 21.78 14.81
C LYS A 89 -0.21 22.64 16.04
N PHE A 90 0.31 22.02 17.11
CA PHE A 90 0.72 22.74 18.31
C PHE A 90 1.70 23.88 17.99
N LEU A 91 2.72 23.62 17.17
CA LEU A 91 3.71 24.63 16.83
C LEU A 91 3.12 25.77 15.99
N VAL A 92 2.20 25.46 15.06
CA VAL A 92 1.47 26.44 14.24
C VAL A 92 0.54 27.30 15.09
N ASP A 93 -0.27 26.68 15.95
CA ASP A 93 -1.25 27.36 16.80
C ASP A 93 -0.56 28.31 17.79
N ASN A 94 0.59 27.90 18.33
CA ASN A 94 1.40 28.72 19.24
C ASN A 94 2.37 29.66 18.53
N LYS A 95 2.30 29.77 17.18
CA LYS A 95 3.12 30.68 16.36
C LYS A 95 4.62 30.54 16.62
N VAL A 96 5.08 29.31 16.87
CA VAL A 96 6.50 29.04 17.08
C VAL A 96 7.24 29.41 15.80
N ARG A 97 8.23 30.31 15.92
CA ARG A 97 9.03 30.74 14.76
C ARG A 97 9.92 29.59 14.31
N PHE A 98 9.69 29.10 13.11
CA PHE A 98 10.60 28.18 12.46
C PHE A 98 11.65 28.94 11.66
N ASN A 99 12.87 28.41 11.63
CA ASN A 99 13.85 28.91 10.67
C ASN A 99 13.37 28.56 9.25
N ASP A 100 13.45 29.51 8.32
CA ASP A 100 13.07 29.34 6.91
C ASP A 100 13.66 28.09 6.25
N CYS A 101 14.78 27.55 6.75
CA CYS A 101 15.36 26.31 6.22
C CYS A 101 14.43 25.09 6.35
N TRP A 102 13.57 25.03 7.37
CA TRP A 102 12.57 23.96 7.54
C TRP A 102 11.47 24.04 6.48
N LEU A 103 11.05 25.26 6.11
CA LEU A 103 10.03 25.49 5.09
C LEU A 103 10.61 25.32 3.68
N LYS A 104 11.85 25.79 3.44
CA LYS A 104 12.55 25.65 2.15
C LYS A 104 12.89 24.19 1.81
N ALA A 105 12.93 23.30 2.80
CA ALA A 105 13.08 21.86 2.57
C ALA A 105 11.84 21.23 1.91
N LEU A 106 10.65 21.83 2.08
CA LEU A 106 9.39 21.39 1.45
C LEU A 106 9.27 21.87 0.00
N ASP A 107 9.78 23.07 -0.31
CA ASP A 107 9.72 23.69 -1.66
C ASP A 107 10.66 23.04 -2.69
N LYS A 108 11.58 22.18 -2.24
CA LYS A 108 12.33 21.33 -3.16
C LYS A 108 11.38 20.24 -3.66
N GLU A 109 10.73 20.51 -4.80
CA GLU A 109 10.00 19.54 -5.62
C GLU A 109 10.83 18.25 -5.78
N GLY A 110 10.67 17.30 -4.86
CA GLY A 110 11.49 16.09 -4.79
C GLY A 110 11.73 15.54 -3.38
N LEU A 111 11.82 16.38 -2.35
CA LEU A 111 12.16 15.92 -0.98
C LEU A 111 10.96 15.41 -0.17
N CYS A 112 9.73 15.88 -0.47
CA CYS A 112 8.48 15.31 0.05
C CYS A 112 7.73 14.46 -1.00
N LYS A 113 8.45 13.92 -1.99
CA LYS A 113 8.19 12.55 -2.45
C LYS A 113 8.87 11.55 -1.51
N MET A 114 8.92 11.82 -0.20
CA MET A 114 8.90 10.74 0.77
C MET A 114 7.56 10.04 0.57
N GLU A 115 7.54 9.12 -0.39
CA GLU A 115 6.81 7.88 -0.22
C GLU A 115 7.17 7.43 1.20
N ILE A 116 6.30 7.74 2.18
CA ILE A 116 6.25 7.07 3.49
C ILE A 116 6.67 5.65 3.16
N PRO A 117 7.77 5.08 3.70
CA PRO A 117 8.34 3.83 3.21
C PRO A 117 7.22 2.83 3.12
N PHE A 118 6.67 2.73 1.91
CA PHE A 118 5.53 1.91 1.62
C PHE A 118 6.27 0.60 1.53
N ASN A 119 6.25 -0.18 2.61
CA ASN A 119 6.22 -1.63 2.45
C ASN A 119 5.32 -1.82 1.23
N GLN A 120 5.86 -2.37 0.13
CA GLN A 120 5.23 -2.48 -1.18
C GLN A 120 3.89 -3.26 -1.10
N LEU A 121 2.92 -2.70 -0.41
CA LEU A 121 1.55 -3.11 -0.34
C LEU A 121 0.96 -2.50 -1.59
N GLU A 122 0.89 -3.33 -2.63
CA GLU A 122 0.09 -3.10 -3.83
C GLU A 122 -1.13 -2.24 -3.47
N ARG A 123 -1.15 -0.98 -3.94
CA ARG A 123 -2.39 -0.22 -3.97
C ARG A 123 -3.32 -0.93 -4.93
N ARG A 124 -4.30 -1.65 -4.39
CA ARG A 124 -5.41 -2.16 -5.20
C ARG A 124 -6.44 -1.06 -5.30
N PHE A 125 -6.60 -0.55 -6.51
CA PHE A 125 -7.73 0.28 -6.86
C PHE A 125 -8.92 -0.65 -7.09
N TYR A 126 -10.03 -0.36 -6.43
CA TYR A 126 -11.32 -0.97 -6.71
C TYR A 126 -12.21 0.12 -7.28
N ASP A 127 -12.62 -0.02 -8.54
CA ASP A 127 -13.62 0.87 -9.12
C ASP A 127 -14.99 0.48 -8.59
N VAL A 128 -15.49 1.28 -7.65
CA VAL A 128 -16.81 1.11 -7.04
C VAL A 128 -17.80 2.00 -7.81
N LEU A 129 -18.56 1.40 -8.73
CA LEU A 129 -19.62 2.11 -9.44
C LEU A 129 -20.85 2.23 -8.52
N VAL A 130 -21.37 3.43 -8.32
CA VAL A 130 -22.61 3.66 -7.54
C VAL A 130 -23.69 4.11 -8.51
N CYS A 131 -24.73 3.28 -8.69
CA CYS A 131 -25.89 3.60 -9.52
C CYS A 131 -27.14 3.60 -8.66
N ASP A 132 -27.90 4.70 -8.69
CA ASP A 132 -29.18 4.86 -7.97
C ASP A 132 -29.08 4.64 -6.45
N GLY A 133 -28.01 5.12 -5.83
CA GLY A 133 -27.76 4.94 -4.39
C GLY A 133 -27.36 3.51 -3.98
N VAL A 134 -27.20 2.61 -4.95
CA VAL A 134 -26.74 1.23 -4.74
C VAL A 134 -25.35 1.09 -5.35
N ILE A 135 -24.39 0.66 -4.53
CA ILE A 135 -23.07 0.25 -5.01
C ILE A 135 -23.26 -0.96 -5.92
N ARG A 136 -23.04 -0.79 -7.22
CA ARG A 136 -23.05 -1.85 -8.23
C ARG A 136 -21.62 -2.16 -8.61
N GLU A 137 -21.25 -3.43 -8.53
CA GLU A 137 -19.92 -3.86 -8.93
C GLU A 137 -19.78 -3.72 -10.46
N GLN A 138 -18.73 -3.01 -10.92
CA GLN A 138 -18.46 -2.86 -12.36
C GLN A 138 -17.93 -4.17 -12.97
N HIS A 139 -17.44 -5.08 -12.13
CA HIS A 139 -16.92 -6.40 -12.50
C HIS A 139 -17.82 -7.45 -11.84
N GLY A 140 -18.75 -8.03 -12.59
CA GLY A 140 -19.83 -8.92 -12.11
C GLY A 140 -19.40 -10.27 -11.53
N GLY A 141 -18.43 -10.29 -10.62
CA GLY A 141 -18.07 -11.42 -9.78
C GLY A 141 -18.64 -11.19 -8.39
N VAL A 142 -19.74 -11.88 -8.09
CA VAL A 142 -20.44 -11.86 -6.82
C VAL A 142 -19.48 -12.17 -5.66
N LEU A 143 -19.04 -11.16 -4.92
CA LEU A 143 -18.47 -11.31 -3.58
C LEU A 143 -19.63 -11.58 -2.60
N ALA A 144 -20.33 -12.71 -2.74
CA ALA A 144 -21.52 -13.01 -1.95
C ALA A 144 -21.28 -13.16 -0.44
N ASN A 145 -20.06 -13.03 0.08
CA ASN A 145 -19.80 -13.08 1.53
C ASN A 145 -18.49 -12.38 1.96
N CYS A 146 -17.98 -11.40 1.21
CA CYS A 146 -16.93 -10.55 1.77
C CYS A 146 -17.60 -9.39 2.52
N THR A 147 -17.75 -9.57 3.84
CA THR A 147 -17.98 -8.47 4.77
C THR A 147 -16.70 -7.63 4.81
N GLY A 148 -16.45 -6.86 3.74
CA GLY A 148 -15.40 -5.87 3.73
C GLY A 148 -15.72 -4.84 4.81
N ILE A 149 -14.89 -4.75 5.84
CA ILE A 149 -14.93 -3.61 6.76
C ILE A 149 -14.31 -2.46 5.99
N TYR A 150 -15.17 -1.60 5.43
CA TYR A 150 -14.73 -0.36 4.81
C TYR A 150 -14.51 0.65 5.93
N GLY A 151 -13.34 1.27 5.97
CA GLY A 151 -12.94 2.15 7.06
C GLY A 151 -12.02 3.26 6.59
N GLY A 152 -11.78 4.23 7.46
CA GLY A 152 -10.96 5.40 7.17
C GLY A 152 -10.12 5.82 8.36
N VAL A 153 -9.26 6.81 8.13
CA VAL A 153 -8.54 7.52 9.19
C VAL A 153 -9.08 8.94 9.20
N ASP A 154 -9.60 9.36 10.34
CA ASP A 154 -10.08 10.72 10.58
C ASP A 154 -9.38 11.23 11.84
N LEU A 155 -8.23 11.89 11.64
CA LEU A 155 -7.44 12.37 12.77
C LEU A 155 -8.10 13.56 13.47
N ASN A 156 -9.05 14.24 12.82
CA ASN A 156 -9.80 15.40 13.32
C ASN A 156 -8.93 16.39 14.12
N ILE A 157 -7.73 16.69 13.61
CA ILE A 157 -6.68 17.40 14.35
C ILE A 157 -7.13 18.81 14.73
N ASP A 158 -7.98 19.43 13.91
CA ASP A 158 -8.52 20.77 14.14
C ASP A 158 -9.47 20.86 15.34
N ALA A 159 -10.02 19.74 15.82
CA ALA A 159 -10.91 19.72 16.97
C ALA A 159 -10.17 19.89 18.32
N PHE A 160 -8.85 19.74 18.34
CA PHE A 160 -8.06 19.86 19.57
C PHE A 160 -7.51 21.28 19.72
N ASP A 161 -7.81 21.92 20.85
CA ASP A 161 -7.14 23.15 21.26
C ASP A 161 -5.79 22.78 21.87
N LEU A 162 -4.73 22.92 21.07
CA LEU A 162 -3.35 22.65 21.46
C LEU A 162 -2.62 23.94 21.87
N SER A 163 -3.32 25.02 22.19
CA SER A 163 -2.68 26.20 22.77
C SER A 163 -2.05 25.83 24.12
N MET A 164 -0.85 26.34 24.40
CA MET A 164 -0.18 26.12 25.68
C MET A 164 -1.11 26.59 26.82
N PRO A 165 -1.36 25.77 27.85
CA PRO A 165 -2.01 26.29 29.05
C PRO A 165 -1.13 27.42 29.63
N ASP A 166 -1.73 28.57 29.93
CA ASP A 166 -1.09 29.81 30.42
C ASP A 166 -0.27 29.66 31.72
N VAL A 167 -0.13 28.45 32.25
CA VAL A 167 0.66 28.12 33.44
C VAL A 167 2.02 27.55 33.01
N ILE A 168 2.80 28.35 32.29
CA ILE A 168 4.25 28.20 32.34
C ILE A 168 4.70 29.00 33.57
N PRO A 169 5.38 28.40 34.58
CA PRO A 169 5.93 29.18 35.68
C PRO A 169 6.87 30.24 35.11
N LYS A 170 6.69 31.50 35.54
CA LYS A 170 7.31 32.79 35.12
C LYS A 170 8.85 32.85 35.08
N ARG A 171 9.58 31.75 34.87
CA ARG A 171 11.04 31.71 34.93
C ARG A 171 11.74 32.00 33.59
N LEU A 172 11.00 32.36 32.55
CA LEU A 172 11.51 32.66 31.21
C LEU A 172 10.95 34.00 30.71
N GLU A 173 11.25 35.09 31.39
CA GLU A 173 11.19 36.44 30.81
C GLU A 173 12.45 37.24 31.14
N ARG A 174 13.44 37.15 30.24
CA ARG A 174 14.50 38.11 29.88
C ARG A 174 15.44 37.35 28.93
N GLU A 175 15.87 37.84 27.78
CA GLU A 175 16.27 39.20 27.40
C GLU A 175 15.85 39.51 25.94
N ASP A 176 15.88 40.79 25.58
CA ASP A 176 15.72 41.36 24.24
C ASP A 176 14.31 41.51 23.65
N ALA A 177 13.60 42.54 24.12
CA ALA A 177 12.58 43.22 23.31
C ALA A 177 12.63 44.74 23.55
N SER A 178 13.54 45.42 22.85
CA SER A 178 13.49 46.87 22.67
C SER A 178 12.52 47.24 21.56
N GLU A 179 11.65 48.20 21.87
CA GLU A 179 10.99 49.14 20.96
C GLU A 179 10.04 48.57 19.87
N ALA A 180 8.77 48.41 20.25
CA ALA A 180 7.66 48.52 19.30
C ALA A 180 6.92 49.86 19.53
N PRO A 181 6.53 50.59 18.46
CA PRO A 181 5.90 51.90 18.58
C PRO A 181 4.49 51.76 19.17
N ALA A 182 4.17 52.66 20.11
CA ALA A 182 2.85 52.77 20.70
C ALA A 182 1.80 53.09 19.63
N ALA A 183 1.11 52.06 19.15
CA ALA A 183 -0.09 52.23 18.34
C ALA A 183 -1.17 52.87 19.22
N GLY A 184 -1.68 54.03 18.79
CA GLY A 184 -2.76 54.74 19.48
C GLY A 184 -4.00 53.86 19.67
N PRO A 185 -4.91 54.23 20.58
CA PRO A 185 -6.03 53.38 20.96
C PRO A 185 -6.92 53.11 19.74
N ALA A 186 -6.87 51.88 19.24
CA ALA A 186 -7.77 51.42 18.19
C ALA A 186 -9.22 51.53 18.66
N ASP A 187 -10.08 52.01 17.78
CA ASP A 187 -11.53 52.07 18.01
C ASP A 187 -12.04 50.66 18.35
N PRO A 188 -12.60 50.43 19.56
CA PRO A 188 -13.05 49.10 19.97
C PRO A 188 -14.14 48.53 19.04
N ALA A 189 -14.84 49.36 18.28
CA ALA A 189 -15.79 48.89 17.27
C ALA A 189 -15.11 48.17 16.09
N ALA A 190 -13.84 48.46 15.80
CA ALA A 190 -13.08 47.80 14.73
C ALA A 190 -12.52 46.42 15.15
N LEU A 191 -12.43 46.15 16.45
CA LEU A 191 -11.85 44.92 16.99
C LEU A 191 -12.76 43.71 16.77
N SER A 192 -12.18 42.53 16.61
CA SER A 192 -12.92 41.27 16.57
C SER A 192 -13.52 40.93 17.95
N GLN A 193 -14.58 40.12 18.00
CA GLN A 193 -15.16 39.67 19.29
C GLN A 193 -14.13 38.95 20.18
N ARG A 194 -13.16 38.24 19.58
CA ARG A 194 -12.06 37.57 20.29
C ARG A 194 -11.14 38.57 20.98
N GLU A 195 -10.77 39.66 20.29
CA GLU A 195 -9.92 40.72 20.85
C GLU A 195 -10.64 41.49 21.96
N LEU A 196 -11.93 41.78 21.81
CA LEU A 196 -12.72 42.43 22.84
C LEU A 196 -12.80 41.57 24.13
N ARG A 197 -13.05 40.26 24.02
CA ARG A 197 -13.06 39.34 25.17
C ARG A 197 -11.69 39.20 25.85
N ARG A 198 -10.61 39.36 25.10
CA ARG A 198 -9.25 39.39 25.65
C ARG A 198 -9.03 40.68 26.45
N LEU A 199 -9.32 41.83 25.86
CA LEU A 199 -9.14 43.14 26.51
C LEU A 199 -10.01 43.30 27.77
N ILE A 200 -11.23 42.74 27.78
CA ILE A 200 -12.11 42.72 28.96
C ILE A 200 -11.44 41.97 30.12
N ARG A 201 -10.81 40.82 29.84
CA ARG A 201 -10.12 40.02 30.86
C ARG A 201 -8.85 40.70 31.37
N GLU A 202 -8.09 41.33 30.47
CA GLU A 202 -6.91 42.12 30.83
C GLU A 202 -7.29 43.32 31.72
N ALA A 203 -8.45 43.92 31.49
CA ALA A 203 -9.02 44.98 32.32
C ALA A 203 -9.73 44.45 33.59
N GLY A 204 -9.64 43.15 33.91
CA GLY A 204 -10.21 42.55 35.12
C GLY A 204 -11.69 42.17 35.05
N GLY A 205 -12.34 42.28 33.89
CA GLY A 205 -13.72 41.85 33.67
C GLY A 205 -13.87 40.38 33.29
N GLN A 206 -15.09 39.83 33.45
CA GLN A 206 -15.45 38.49 32.98
C GLN A 206 -16.44 38.57 31.82
N PRO A 207 -16.05 38.26 30.57
CA PRO A 207 -16.99 38.24 29.46
C PRO A 207 -18.01 37.09 29.61
N PRO A 208 -19.25 37.26 29.14
CA PRO A 208 -20.30 36.24 29.27
C PRO A 208 -19.93 34.92 28.60
N ARG A 209 -20.30 33.81 29.25
CA ARG A 209 -20.13 32.44 28.72
C ARG A 209 -21.22 32.16 27.69
N GLY A 210 -20.83 31.94 26.43
CA GLY A 210 -21.75 31.68 25.31
C GLY A 210 -21.61 32.69 24.17
N PRO A 211 -22.47 32.62 23.13
CA PRO A 211 -22.52 33.62 22.07
C PRO A 211 -22.97 34.96 22.69
N ALA A 212 -22.17 36.01 22.50
CA ALA A 212 -22.50 37.36 22.92
C ALA A 212 -22.41 38.29 21.71
N GLU A 213 -23.29 39.27 21.62
CA GLU A 213 -23.23 40.22 20.52
C GLU A 213 -22.01 41.13 20.65
N LYS A 214 -21.44 41.55 19.53
CA LYS A 214 -20.19 42.34 19.52
C LYS A 214 -20.37 43.67 20.26
N ALA A 215 -21.56 44.27 20.17
CA ALA A 215 -21.89 45.52 20.84
C ALA A 215 -21.79 45.41 22.39
N GLU A 216 -22.28 44.31 22.97
CA GLU A 216 -22.22 44.08 24.43
C GLU A 216 -20.78 44.00 24.94
N LEU A 217 -19.89 43.37 24.16
CA LEU A 217 -18.47 43.26 24.49
C LEU A 217 -17.75 44.62 24.37
N VAL A 218 -18.12 45.45 23.39
CA VAL A 218 -17.57 46.82 23.28
C VAL A 218 -18.01 47.68 24.46
N GLU A 219 -19.27 47.59 24.87
CA GLU A 219 -19.81 48.35 26.01
C GLU A 219 -19.12 47.95 27.32
N MET A 220 -18.97 46.64 27.56
CA MET A 220 -18.31 46.10 28.75
C MET A 220 -16.84 46.52 28.85
N LEU A 221 -16.11 46.51 27.72
CA LEU A 221 -14.73 46.96 27.69
C LEU A 221 -14.61 48.47 27.98
N THR A 222 -15.53 49.25 27.42
CA THR A 222 -15.59 50.71 27.64
C THR A 222 -15.87 51.03 29.11
N ALA A 223 -16.79 50.30 29.75
CA ALA A 223 -17.12 50.46 31.16
C ALA A 223 -15.93 50.14 32.10
N LEU A 224 -15.17 49.08 31.81
CA LEU A 224 -13.97 48.72 32.58
C LEU A 224 -12.85 49.75 32.43
N ARG A 225 -12.70 50.35 31.25
CA ARG A 225 -11.70 51.41 31.03
C ARG A 225 -12.00 52.72 31.76
N GLN A 226 -13.25 52.96 32.16
CA GLN A 226 -13.63 54.15 32.91
C GLN A 226 -13.43 54.00 34.43
N GLN A 227 -13.06 52.81 34.92
CA GLN A 227 -12.70 52.60 36.32
C GLN A 227 -11.20 52.90 36.53
N ASP A 228 -10.92 54.06 37.14
CA ASP A 228 -9.59 54.64 37.32
C ASP A 228 -8.67 53.80 38.25
N PRO A 229 -7.46 53.36 37.81
CA PRO A 229 -6.62 52.44 38.57
C PRO A 229 -5.62 53.18 39.46
N GLY A 230 -6.08 53.68 40.61
CA GLY A 230 -5.24 54.38 41.58
C GLY A 230 -5.02 53.61 42.88
N GLN A 231 -4.31 52.47 42.88
CA GLN A 231 -3.46 51.97 43.99
C GLN A 231 -3.01 50.50 43.79
N ALA A 232 -1.69 50.27 43.65
CA ALA A 232 -1.06 49.00 44.01
C ALA A 232 0.40 49.20 44.47
N PRO A 233 0.94 48.38 45.40
CA PRO A 233 2.14 48.67 46.19
C PRO A 233 3.43 48.03 45.65
N GLN A 234 4.57 48.66 45.97
CA GLN A 234 5.93 48.28 45.58
C GLN A 234 6.47 47.05 46.35
N ALA A 235 7.21 46.19 45.64
CA ALA A 235 7.97 45.05 46.19
C ALA A 235 9.48 45.20 45.94
N ALA A 236 10.28 44.72 46.89
CA ALA A 236 11.73 44.86 47.03
C ALA A 236 12.57 43.89 46.15
N PRO A 237 13.88 44.13 45.95
CA PRO A 237 14.71 43.34 45.03
C PRO A 237 15.43 42.16 45.71
N ALA A 238 15.76 41.13 44.91
CA ALA A 238 16.51 39.94 45.29
C ALA A 238 17.88 39.91 44.59
N GLU A 239 18.88 39.37 45.29
CA GLU A 239 20.29 39.27 44.91
C GLU A 239 20.59 38.09 43.97
N GLU A 240 21.60 38.28 43.10
CA GLU A 240 22.18 37.30 42.16
C GLU A 240 23.27 36.46 42.83
N SER A 241 23.33 35.15 42.52
CA SER A 241 24.51 34.32 42.79
C SER A 241 24.83 33.44 41.57
N ASP A 242 26.06 33.56 41.11
CA ASP A 242 26.60 32.93 39.91
C ASP A 242 27.55 31.79 40.31
N ALA A 243 27.30 30.55 39.85
CA ALA A 243 28.25 29.43 39.96
C ALA A 243 27.90 28.31 38.96
N ALA A 244 28.75 28.17 37.94
CA ALA A 244 28.69 27.08 36.96
C ALA A 244 29.16 25.73 37.56
N SER A 245 28.34 24.68 37.44
CA SER A 245 28.64 23.31 37.86
C SER A 245 28.85 22.36 36.66
N PRO A 246 29.62 21.25 36.82
CA PRO A 246 29.95 20.33 35.74
C PRO A 246 28.81 19.32 35.49
N LEU A 247 28.03 19.52 34.43
CA LEU A 247 26.88 18.69 34.03
C LEU A 247 27.26 17.42 33.21
N GLY A 248 28.49 16.91 33.35
CA GLY A 248 29.04 15.87 32.47
C GLY A 248 28.57 14.44 32.76
N ASP A 249 28.66 14.03 34.03
CA ASP A 249 28.62 12.60 34.40
C ASP A 249 27.19 12.04 34.50
N GLU A 250 26.20 12.87 34.82
CA GLU A 250 24.79 12.44 34.94
C GLU A 250 24.16 12.12 33.57
N GLU A 251 24.51 12.87 32.52
CA GLU A 251 24.01 12.59 31.17
C GLU A 251 24.55 11.27 30.62
N GLU A 252 25.78 10.92 30.96
CA GLU A 252 26.37 9.66 30.51
C GLU A 252 25.76 8.46 31.23
N ALA A 253 25.50 8.56 32.53
CA ALA A 253 24.80 7.53 33.29
C ALA A 253 23.39 7.26 32.73
N LEU A 254 22.67 8.32 32.32
CA LEU A 254 21.35 8.20 31.69
C LEU A 254 21.43 7.52 30.32
N LEU A 255 22.41 7.89 29.48
CA LEU A 255 22.61 7.26 28.18
C LEU A 255 22.98 5.78 28.33
N GLU A 256 23.83 5.44 29.30
CA GLU A 256 24.19 4.06 29.63
C GLU A 256 22.97 3.24 30.09
N GLU A 257 22.09 3.82 30.90
CA GLU A 257 20.84 3.17 31.32
C GLU A 257 19.90 2.93 30.13
N GLU A 258 19.71 3.90 29.24
CA GLU A 258 18.88 3.76 28.04
C GLU A 258 19.42 2.71 27.08
N LEU A 259 20.75 2.67 26.86
CA LEU A 259 21.38 1.66 26.01
C LEU A 259 21.29 0.25 26.61
N ARG A 260 21.32 0.11 27.95
CA ARG A 260 21.08 -1.17 28.61
C ARG A 260 19.65 -1.66 28.45
N ARG A 261 18.65 -0.76 28.40
CA ARG A 261 17.25 -1.14 28.13
C ARG A 261 17.05 -1.76 26.74
N LEU A 262 17.95 -1.48 25.79
CA LEU A 262 17.94 -2.08 24.45
C LEU A 262 18.57 -3.49 24.39
N SER A 263 19.01 -4.05 25.53
CA SER A 263 19.60 -5.40 25.62
C SER A 263 20.82 -5.60 24.69
N LEU A 264 21.59 -4.54 24.46
CA LEU A 264 22.84 -4.62 23.68
C LEU A 264 23.88 -5.46 24.43
N ALA A 265 24.74 -6.17 23.69
CA ALA A 265 25.90 -6.83 24.27
C ALA A 265 26.80 -5.79 24.97
N GLU A 266 27.37 -6.14 26.13
CA GLU A 266 28.16 -5.22 26.96
C GLU A 266 29.35 -4.59 26.20
N GLU A 267 29.89 -5.32 25.22
CA GLU A 267 30.96 -4.84 24.34
C GLU A 267 30.46 -3.73 23.39
N THR A 268 29.27 -3.89 22.82
CA THR A 268 28.61 -2.89 21.98
C THR A 268 28.25 -1.66 22.80
N LEU A 269 27.72 -1.85 24.01
CA LEU A 269 27.41 -0.77 24.96
C LEU A 269 28.66 0.09 25.24
N ARG A 270 29.79 -0.55 25.57
CA ARG A 270 31.08 0.16 25.75
C ARG A 270 31.56 0.84 24.48
N ALA A 271 31.40 0.21 23.32
CA ALA A 271 31.79 0.81 22.04
C ALA A 271 31.01 2.11 21.76
N VAL A 272 29.69 2.10 22.01
CA VAL A 272 28.81 3.27 21.84
C VAL A 272 29.14 4.36 22.84
N LEU A 273 29.26 4.04 24.14
CA LEU A 273 29.60 5.03 25.18
C LEU A 273 30.98 5.63 24.96
N SER A 274 31.97 4.82 24.58
CA SER A 274 33.30 5.33 24.23
C SER A 274 33.27 6.21 22.97
N ALA A 275 32.41 5.93 22.00
CA ALA A 275 32.22 6.80 20.84
C ALA A 275 31.56 8.13 21.24
N ALA A 276 30.56 8.11 22.11
CA ALA A 276 29.88 9.29 22.63
C ALA A 276 30.84 10.18 23.47
N ARG A 277 31.64 9.60 24.37
CA ARG A 277 32.71 10.31 25.11
C ARG A 277 33.69 10.99 24.16
N ARG A 278 34.21 10.23 23.19
CA ARG A 278 35.13 10.77 22.17
C ARG A 278 34.50 11.89 21.36
N ALA A 279 33.20 11.81 21.02
CA ALA A 279 32.50 12.88 20.32
C ALA A 279 32.39 14.16 21.18
N ARG A 280 32.10 14.01 22.49
CA ARG A 280 31.99 15.12 23.44
C ARG A 280 33.33 15.80 23.70
N GLU A 281 34.37 15.02 24.01
CA GLU A 281 35.73 15.52 24.22
C GLU A 281 36.25 16.31 23.00
N ARG A 282 35.90 15.85 21.79
CA ARG A 282 36.25 16.54 20.54
C ARG A 282 35.50 17.85 20.38
N ALA A 283 34.20 17.91 20.66
CA ALA A 283 33.40 19.13 20.61
C ALA A 283 33.97 20.22 21.55
N SER A 284 34.51 19.83 22.70
CA SER A 284 35.18 20.74 23.64
C SER A 284 36.60 21.16 23.22
N SER A 285 37.29 20.39 22.37
CA SER A 285 38.72 20.60 22.07
C SER A 285 39.04 21.61 20.97
N GLY A 286 38.06 22.02 20.15
CA GLY A 286 38.26 22.96 19.04
C GLY A 286 39.22 22.49 17.93
N LEU A 287 39.71 21.24 17.98
CA LEU A 287 40.61 20.68 16.97
C LEU A 287 39.85 20.36 15.66
N PRO A 288 40.48 20.56 14.48
CA PRO A 288 39.86 20.27 13.19
C PRO A 288 39.42 18.81 13.07
N ARG A 289 38.24 18.60 12.47
CA ARG A 289 37.51 17.33 12.35
C ARG A 289 38.35 16.23 11.69
N SER A 290 38.99 15.39 12.51
CA SER A 290 39.72 14.19 12.06
C SER A 290 38.82 12.95 11.92
N SER A 291 37.48 13.10 11.87
CA SER A 291 36.53 11.98 11.73
C SER A 291 36.25 11.61 10.28
N GLU A 292 36.22 12.60 9.38
CA GLU A 292 36.09 12.37 7.94
C GLU A 292 37.17 11.42 7.44
N THR A 293 38.41 11.56 7.92
CA THR A 293 39.48 10.64 7.55
C THR A 293 39.22 9.21 8.03
N ALA A 294 38.66 8.97 9.21
CA ALA A 294 38.41 7.59 9.67
C ALA A 294 37.29 6.89 8.88
N VAL A 295 36.20 7.59 8.57
CA VAL A 295 35.08 7.06 7.78
C VAL A 295 35.51 6.89 6.32
N ASN A 296 36.20 7.87 5.74
CA ASN A 296 36.73 7.78 4.38
C ASN A 296 37.76 6.65 4.28
N ASN A 297 38.67 6.52 5.24
CA ASN A 297 39.63 5.42 5.29
C ASN A 297 38.94 4.05 5.34
N PHE A 298 37.82 3.91 6.06
CA PHE A 298 37.07 2.65 6.06
C PHE A 298 36.52 2.34 4.66
N TRP A 299 35.84 3.30 4.01
CA TRP A 299 35.27 3.08 2.68
C TRP A 299 36.35 2.91 1.59
N GLU A 300 37.46 3.63 1.68
CA GLU A 300 38.62 3.47 0.80
C GLU A 300 39.30 2.11 1.02
N SER A 301 39.33 1.61 2.26
CA SER A 301 39.88 0.26 2.53
C SER A 301 39.06 -0.85 1.88
N LEU A 302 37.78 -0.63 1.55
CA LEU A 302 36.99 -1.63 0.81
C LEU A 302 37.48 -1.80 -0.64
N ALA A 303 38.23 -0.85 -1.17
CA ALA A 303 38.79 -0.93 -2.52
C ALA A 303 40.14 -1.67 -2.57
N ASP A 304 40.72 -2.07 -1.43
CA ASP A 304 42.07 -2.64 -1.37
C ASP A 304 42.14 -4.11 -1.81
N GLY A 305 40.99 -4.77 -2.03
CA GLY A 305 40.90 -6.16 -2.47
C GLY A 305 41.33 -7.19 -1.43
N SER A 306 41.51 -6.80 -0.17
CA SER A 306 41.79 -7.72 0.93
C SER A 306 40.60 -8.65 1.21
N ASP A 307 40.85 -9.80 1.83
CA ASP A 307 39.79 -10.72 2.30
C ASP A 307 38.81 -10.04 3.27
N ARG A 308 39.28 -9.03 3.99
CA ARG A 308 38.43 -8.23 4.88
C ARG A 308 37.58 -7.23 4.09
N ALA A 309 38.13 -6.63 3.04
CA ALA A 309 37.39 -5.75 2.15
C ALA A 309 36.25 -6.50 1.45
N SER A 310 36.51 -7.70 0.92
CA SER A 310 35.46 -8.52 0.27
C SER A 310 34.34 -8.92 1.22
N LEU A 311 34.68 -9.26 2.48
CA LEU A 311 33.68 -9.54 3.51
C LEU A 311 32.77 -8.33 3.78
N PHE A 312 33.36 -7.14 3.95
CA PHE A 312 32.58 -5.95 4.21
C PHE A 312 31.85 -5.42 2.98
N GLU A 313 32.35 -5.65 1.77
CA GLU A 313 31.64 -5.35 0.53
C GLU A 313 30.37 -6.21 0.40
N ALA A 314 30.44 -7.49 0.80
CA ALA A 314 29.27 -8.37 0.85
C ALA A 314 28.21 -7.88 1.86
N VAL A 315 28.64 -7.33 3.00
CA VAL A 315 27.75 -6.86 4.08
C VAL A 315 27.18 -5.47 3.78
N PHE A 316 28.01 -4.55 3.30
CA PHE A 316 27.66 -3.17 2.94
C PHE A 316 27.52 -3.03 1.43
N ASN A 317 26.71 -3.91 0.84
CA ASN A 317 26.44 -3.85 -0.58
C ASN A 317 25.78 -2.51 -0.94
N ARG A 318 26.45 -1.72 -1.78
CA ARG A 318 26.02 -0.39 -2.20
C ARG A 318 24.61 -0.35 -2.80
N HIS A 319 24.15 -1.45 -3.39
CA HIS A 319 22.83 -1.54 -4.02
C HIS A 319 21.71 -1.79 -3.02
N LEU A 320 22.03 -2.34 -1.85
CA LEU A 320 21.06 -2.72 -0.83
C LEU A 320 20.97 -1.66 0.26
N CYS A 321 22.12 -1.15 0.69
CA CYS A 321 22.21 -0.16 1.75
C CYS A 321 23.49 0.67 1.58
N ASP A 322 23.40 1.76 0.81
CA ASP A 322 24.49 2.72 0.70
C ASP A 322 24.56 3.62 1.95
N ARG A 323 25.36 3.19 2.92
CA ARG A 323 25.61 3.95 4.16
C ARG A 323 26.70 5.00 4.02
N ARG A 324 27.24 5.25 2.81
CA ARG A 324 28.24 6.32 2.62
C ARG A 324 27.63 7.70 2.85
N GLN A 325 26.32 7.83 2.62
CA GLN A 325 25.57 9.06 2.84
C GLN A 325 25.40 9.41 4.33
N ASP A 326 25.61 8.45 5.24
CA ASP A 326 25.52 8.67 6.68
C ASP A 326 26.66 9.58 7.18
N GLY A 327 27.76 9.72 6.42
CA GLY A 327 28.89 10.60 6.76
C GLY A 327 29.44 10.32 8.15
N ASP A 328 29.51 11.35 9.00
CA ASP A 328 29.98 11.25 10.38
C ASP A 328 29.08 10.41 11.31
N LEU A 329 27.83 10.11 10.91
CA LEU A 329 26.92 9.24 11.68
C LEU A 329 27.25 7.75 11.51
N PHE A 330 28.04 7.40 10.49
CA PHE A 330 28.48 6.04 10.26
C PHE A 330 29.56 5.66 11.29
N VAL A 331 29.28 4.63 12.08
CA VAL A 331 30.27 4.01 12.96
C VAL A 331 30.75 2.72 12.28
N PRO A 332 32.04 2.65 11.86
CA PRO A 332 32.58 1.44 11.27
C PRO A 332 32.42 0.23 12.21
N PRO A 333 32.11 -0.96 11.68
CA PRO A 333 31.98 -2.16 12.49
C PRO A 333 33.29 -2.51 13.19
N VAL A 334 33.16 -3.15 14.34
CA VAL A 334 34.30 -3.60 15.14
C VAL A 334 35.14 -4.61 14.35
N THR A 335 36.46 -4.54 14.49
CA THR A 335 37.41 -5.26 13.63
C THR A 335 38.10 -6.42 14.34
N HIS A 336 37.52 -6.90 15.45
CA HIS A 336 38.03 -8.03 16.20
C HIS A 336 37.88 -9.32 15.41
N GLN A 337 38.89 -10.21 15.48
CA GLN A 337 38.94 -11.43 14.68
C GLN A 337 37.72 -12.33 14.91
N THR A 338 37.27 -12.48 16.15
CA THR A 338 36.09 -13.29 16.50
C THR A 338 34.80 -12.77 15.86
N TYR A 339 34.61 -11.45 15.83
CA TYR A 339 33.48 -10.82 15.14
C TYR A 339 33.56 -11.03 13.62
N LEU A 340 34.74 -10.84 13.03
CA LEU A 340 34.95 -11.08 11.60
C LEU A 340 34.70 -12.54 11.22
N ASP A 341 35.12 -13.50 12.05
CA ASP A 341 34.87 -14.93 11.80
C ASP A 341 33.39 -15.28 11.88
N SER A 342 32.66 -14.70 12.85
CA SER A 342 31.20 -14.84 12.92
C SER A 342 30.51 -14.21 11.71
N LEU A 343 30.98 -13.04 11.28
CA LEU A 343 30.43 -12.35 10.11
C LEU A 343 30.68 -13.14 8.82
N ARG A 344 31.87 -13.72 8.66
CA ARG A 344 32.20 -14.65 7.56
C ARG A 344 31.25 -15.84 7.54
N ALA A 345 31.01 -16.46 8.70
CA ALA A 345 30.09 -17.59 8.79
C ALA A 345 28.67 -17.23 8.34
N LEU A 346 28.17 -16.05 8.74
CA LEU A 346 26.84 -15.55 8.33
C LEU A 346 26.78 -15.20 6.83
N VAL A 347 27.81 -14.54 6.29
CA VAL A 347 27.88 -14.23 4.85
C VAL A 347 27.94 -15.50 4.01
N GLU A 348 28.66 -16.52 4.47
CA GLU A 348 28.72 -17.82 3.82
C GLU A 348 27.39 -18.58 3.89
N GLU A 349 26.67 -18.50 5.02
CA GLU A 349 25.33 -19.05 5.15
C GLU A 349 24.34 -18.38 4.19
N GLU A 350 24.35 -17.04 4.13
CA GLU A 350 23.53 -16.27 3.20
C GLU A 350 23.85 -16.63 1.74
N ARG A 351 25.14 -16.73 1.38
CA ARG A 351 25.58 -17.18 0.05
C ARG A 351 25.01 -18.54 -0.30
N ARG A 352 25.01 -19.49 0.64
CA ARG A 352 24.41 -20.82 0.45
C ARG A 352 22.91 -20.72 0.18
N VAL A 353 22.18 -19.89 0.93
CA VAL A 353 20.74 -19.66 0.72
C VAL A 353 20.47 -19.04 -0.65
N GLN A 354 21.29 -18.07 -1.07
CA GLN A 354 21.19 -17.46 -2.41
C GLN A 354 21.43 -18.50 -3.52
N GLU A 355 22.42 -19.37 -3.37
CA GLU A 355 22.67 -20.47 -4.31
C GLU A 355 21.53 -21.49 -4.34
N GLU A 356 20.97 -21.86 -3.17
CA GLU A 356 19.80 -22.72 -3.08
C GLU A 356 18.58 -22.10 -3.75
N ARG A 357 18.37 -20.79 -3.55
CA ARG A 357 17.30 -20.02 -4.19
C ARG A 357 17.45 -20.01 -5.71
N ARG A 358 18.66 -19.73 -6.23
CA ARG A 358 18.98 -19.77 -7.66
C ARG A 358 18.72 -21.17 -8.22
N ARG A 359 19.23 -22.20 -7.56
CA ARG A 359 19.05 -23.60 -7.96
C ARG A 359 17.57 -23.99 -7.98
N HIS A 360 16.81 -23.61 -6.95
CA HIS A 360 15.38 -23.90 -6.89
C HIS A 360 14.64 -23.15 -7.99
N PHE A 361 14.89 -21.85 -8.18
CA PHE A 361 14.30 -21.08 -9.27
C PHE A 361 14.60 -21.68 -10.65
N LEU A 362 15.81 -22.18 -10.87
CA LEU A 362 16.19 -22.83 -12.13
C LEU A 362 15.77 -24.30 -12.21
N SER A 363 15.12 -24.85 -11.18
CA SER A 363 14.65 -26.25 -11.15
C SER A 363 13.23 -26.38 -11.70
N ARG A 364 12.90 -27.54 -12.25
CA ARG A 364 11.53 -27.83 -12.75
C ARG A 364 10.44 -27.70 -11.68
N ASP A 365 10.81 -27.79 -10.41
CA ASP A 365 9.90 -27.81 -9.27
C ASP A 365 9.48 -26.41 -8.82
N PHE A 366 10.15 -25.35 -9.28
CA PHE A 366 9.73 -23.99 -8.96
C PHE A 366 8.42 -23.64 -9.68
N VAL A 367 7.44 -23.25 -8.88
CA VAL A 367 6.12 -22.83 -9.33
C VAL A 367 5.93 -21.34 -9.02
N PRO A 368 5.75 -20.48 -10.03
CA PRO A 368 5.63 -19.02 -9.84
C PRO A 368 4.55 -18.58 -8.86
N SER A 369 3.43 -19.32 -8.78
CA SER A 369 2.33 -19.05 -7.84
C SER A 369 2.59 -19.55 -6.42
N ALA A 370 3.57 -20.44 -6.24
CA ALA A 370 3.95 -21.04 -4.97
C ALA A 370 5.49 -21.16 -4.89
N PRO A 371 6.21 -20.03 -4.82
CA PRO A 371 7.68 -20.01 -4.98
C PRO A 371 8.44 -20.77 -3.89
N GLY A 372 7.81 -21.11 -2.76
CA GLY A 372 8.43 -21.82 -1.64
C GLY A 372 8.80 -20.90 -0.48
N THR A 373 9.62 -21.40 0.44
CA THR A 373 10.11 -20.66 1.63
C THR A 373 11.46 -19.98 1.41
N LEU A 374 12.19 -20.35 0.35
CA LEU A 374 13.47 -19.74 -0.02
C LEU A 374 13.33 -18.32 -0.61
N PHE A 375 12.10 -17.89 -0.89
CA PHE A 375 11.79 -16.61 -1.50
C PHE A 375 10.98 -15.72 -0.55
N PRO A 376 11.00 -14.41 -0.78
CA PRO A 376 10.20 -13.46 -0.01
C PRO A 376 8.75 -13.89 0.09
N SER A 377 8.17 -13.76 1.29
CA SER A 377 6.75 -14.01 1.49
C SER A 377 5.87 -13.11 0.63
N SER A 378 6.36 -11.93 0.23
CA SER A 378 5.72 -11.00 -0.70
C SER A 378 5.54 -11.57 -2.12
N TRP A 379 6.31 -12.59 -2.51
CA TRP A 379 6.13 -13.26 -3.80
C TRP A 379 4.94 -14.23 -3.80
N LYS A 380 4.51 -14.69 -2.62
CA LYS A 380 3.27 -15.45 -2.50
C LYS A 380 2.12 -14.49 -2.73
N ARG A 381 1.12 -14.90 -3.52
CA ARG A 381 -0.11 -14.10 -3.66
C ARG A 381 -0.73 -13.94 -2.26
N VAL A 382 -0.71 -12.71 -1.73
CA VAL A 382 -1.12 -12.36 -0.35
C VAL A 382 -2.59 -12.69 -0.06
N PHE A 383 -3.37 -12.95 -1.11
CA PHE A 383 -4.74 -13.43 -1.02
C PHE A 383 -4.91 -14.55 -2.05
N SER A 384 -5.19 -15.75 -1.56
CA SER A 384 -5.85 -16.78 -2.36
C SER A 384 -7.34 -16.62 -2.07
N ILE A 385 -8.11 -16.27 -3.11
CA ILE A 385 -9.57 -16.35 -3.00
C ILE A 385 -9.90 -17.84 -3.00
N SER A 386 -9.92 -18.43 -1.81
CA SER A 386 -10.49 -19.75 -1.61
C SER A 386 -12.00 -19.57 -1.70
N PHE A 387 -12.54 -19.76 -2.89
CA PHE A 387 -13.98 -19.89 -2.98
C PHE A 387 -14.37 -21.16 -2.23
N ALA A 388 -15.36 -21.04 -1.34
CA ALA A 388 -15.94 -22.17 -0.65
C ALA A 388 -16.31 -23.29 -1.66
N ARG A 389 -16.18 -24.55 -1.23
CA ARG A 389 -16.57 -25.79 -1.94
C ARG A 389 -17.62 -25.51 -3.02
N GLY A 390 -17.19 -25.40 -4.28
CA GLY A 390 -18.07 -25.10 -5.43
C GLY A 390 -17.52 -24.13 -6.48
N SER A 391 -16.41 -23.41 -6.24
CA SER A 391 -15.79 -22.58 -7.29
C SER A 391 -14.26 -22.68 -7.31
N SER A 392 -13.72 -23.70 -7.96
CA SER A 392 -12.27 -23.95 -8.08
C SER A 392 -11.49 -22.94 -8.94
N VAL A 393 -12.06 -21.81 -9.35
CA VAL A 393 -11.39 -20.88 -10.29
C VAL A 393 -10.19 -20.13 -9.66
N ALA A 394 -10.05 -20.07 -8.33
CA ALA A 394 -8.88 -19.42 -7.70
C ALA A 394 -8.22 -20.25 -6.58
N ALA A 395 -8.58 -21.52 -6.44
CA ALA A 395 -7.72 -22.42 -5.71
C ALA A 395 -6.50 -22.67 -6.60
N GLY A 396 -5.33 -22.16 -6.20
CA GLY A 396 -4.03 -22.61 -6.71
C GLY A 396 -3.75 -24.10 -6.43
N GLY A 397 -4.79 -24.93 -6.33
CA GLY A 397 -4.72 -26.37 -6.27
C GLY A 397 -4.48 -26.90 -7.67
N SER A 398 -3.23 -27.21 -7.99
CA SER A 398 -2.88 -28.19 -9.03
C SER A 398 -3.45 -28.00 -10.45
N ALA A 399 -3.89 -26.80 -10.86
CA ALA A 399 -3.79 -26.39 -12.27
C ALA A 399 -2.30 -26.32 -12.73
N ALA A 400 -1.38 -26.42 -11.76
CA ALA A 400 0.01 -26.84 -11.93
C ALA A 400 0.20 -28.36 -11.83
N ARG A 401 -0.79 -29.21 -12.13
CA ARG A 401 -0.54 -30.60 -12.50
C ARG A 401 0.37 -30.54 -13.71
N GLY A 402 1.62 -30.89 -13.43
CA GLY A 402 2.77 -30.27 -14.07
C GLY A 402 2.71 -30.39 -15.57
N ARG A 403 2.65 -29.24 -16.25
CA ARG A 403 3.36 -29.14 -17.52
C ARG A 403 4.74 -29.69 -17.26
N ARG A 404 5.03 -30.82 -17.90
CA ARG A 404 6.27 -31.54 -17.64
C ARG A 404 7.35 -30.74 -18.32
N LEU A 405 7.95 -29.81 -17.58
CA LEU A 405 9.10 -29.08 -18.04
C LEU A 405 10.18 -30.10 -18.37
N ARG A 406 10.67 -30.14 -19.59
CA ARG A 406 11.83 -30.96 -19.97
C ARG A 406 12.97 -29.99 -20.24
N GLU A 407 14.16 -30.27 -19.73
CA GLU A 407 15.34 -29.47 -20.10
C GLU A 407 15.48 -29.48 -21.63
N SER A 408 15.67 -28.29 -22.19
CA SER A 408 15.76 -28.06 -23.63
C SER A 408 17.05 -27.34 -23.96
N THR A 409 17.65 -27.71 -25.09
CA THR A 409 18.83 -27.04 -25.66
C THR A 409 18.45 -26.02 -26.72
N ALA A 410 17.17 -25.64 -26.80
CA ALA A 410 16.70 -24.63 -27.74
C ALA A 410 17.35 -23.27 -27.47
N GLU A 411 17.64 -22.52 -28.52
CA GLU A 411 18.20 -21.18 -28.43
C GLU A 411 17.22 -20.22 -27.71
N PRO A 412 17.62 -19.55 -26.62
CA PRO A 412 16.72 -18.69 -25.84
C PRO A 412 16.46 -17.32 -26.50
N GLY A 413 17.33 -16.89 -27.43
CA GLY A 413 17.28 -15.56 -28.07
C GLY A 413 15.90 -15.18 -28.61
N PRO A 414 15.26 -16.02 -29.46
CA PRO A 414 13.93 -15.74 -30.01
C PRO A 414 12.82 -15.61 -28.96
N VAL A 415 12.98 -16.23 -27.77
CA VAL A 415 12.00 -16.12 -26.68
C VAL A 415 12.19 -14.80 -25.93
N LEU A 416 13.43 -14.39 -25.68
CA LEU A 416 13.75 -13.15 -24.98
C LEU A 416 13.48 -11.92 -25.86
N GLU A 417 13.75 -12.00 -27.16
CA GLU A 417 13.51 -10.92 -28.12
C GLU A 417 12.01 -10.74 -28.38
N GLY A 418 11.40 -9.76 -27.69
CA GLY A 418 10.04 -9.31 -27.93
C GLY A 418 8.97 -9.92 -27.03
N SER A 419 9.32 -10.84 -26.12
CA SER A 419 8.36 -11.37 -25.13
C SER A 419 8.45 -10.60 -23.83
N LYS A 420 7.29 -10.22 -23.26
CA LYS A 420 7.21 -9.71 -21.89
C LYS A 420 7.39 -10.88 -20.91
N PRO A 421 8.19 -10.75 -19.83
CA PRO A 421 8.27 -11.79 -18.82
C PRO A 421 6.90 -11.97 -18.15
N PHE A 422 6.44 -13.21 -18.01
CA PHE A 422 5.18 -13.52 -17.32
C PHE A 422 5.39 -13.57 -15.79
N PHE A 423 6.61 -13.87 -15.37
CA PHE A 423 7.06 -13.77 -13.99
C PHE A 423 8.27 -12.85 -13.96
N ASP A 424 8.23 -11.85 -13.08
CA ASP A 424 9.29 -10.86 -12.94
C ASP A 424 9.29 -10.35 -11.51
N ARG A 425 10.24 -10.80 -10.71
CA ARG A 425 10.34 -10.48 -9.28
C ARG A 425 11.78 -10.27 -8.86
N THR A 426 11.96 -9.46 -7.83
CA THR A 426 13.27 -9.14 -7.24
C THR A 426 13.29 -9.54 -5.78
N THR A 427 14.39 -10.10 -5.32
CA THR A 427 14.65 -10.45 -3.91
C THR A 427 15.30 -9.31 -3.15
N GLU A 428 15.39 -9.44 -1.83
CA GLU A 428 16.01 -8.46 -0.93
C GLU A 428 17.48 -8.17 -1.23
N ASP A 429 18.20 -9.11 -1.85
CA ASP A 429 19.58 -8.98 -2.33
C ASP A 429 19.68 -8.31 -3.71
N GLY A 430 18.55 -7.84 -4.28
CA GLY A 430 18.49 -7.13 -5.54
C GLY A 430 18.55 -8.04 -6.78
N VAL A 431 18.68 -9.36 -6.60
CA VAL A 431 18.68 -10.31 -7.72
C VAL A 431 17.28 -10.36 -8.33
N ARG A 432 17.19 -10.18 -9.65
CA ARG A 432 15.94 -10.21 -10.40
C ARG A 432 15.79 -11.55 -11.12
N PHE A 433 14.66 -12.18 -10.89
CA PHE A 433 14.28 -13.50 -11.39
C PHE A 433 13.15 -13.33 -12.39
N ARG A 434 13.36 -13.76 -13.64
CA ARG A 434 12.33 -13.66 -14.68
C ARG A 434 12.07 -14.99 -15.35
N ILE A 435 10.82 -15.16 -15.77
CA ILE A 435 10.42 -16.27 -16.61
C ILE A 435 9.69 -15.73 -17.84
N TYR A 436 10.20 -16.11 -18.99
CA TYR A 436 9.62 -15.85 -20.29
C TYR A 436 8.98 -17.12 -20.81
N ARG A 437 7.83 -16.99 -21.45
CA ARG A 437 7.18 -18.09 -22.14
C ARG A 437 6.81 -17.65 -23.54
N ARG A 438 7.18 -18.47 -24.52
CA ARG A 438 6.76 -18.32 -25.90
C ARG A 438 6.59 -19.71 -26.48
N ASP A 439 5.40 -19.97 -27.02
CA ASP A 439 5.03 -21.27 -27.57
C ASP A 439 5.20 -22.42 -26.55
N GLN A 440 6.08 -23.37 -26.84
CA GLN A 440 6.40 -24.50 -25.97
C GLN A 440 7.73 -24.30 -25.23
N LEU A 441 8.29 -23.10 -25.17
CA LEU A 441 9.53 -22.82 -24.45
C LEU A 441 9.29 -21.91 -23.24
N GLU A 442 9.89 -22.30 -22.12
CA GLU A 442 10.01 -21.50 -20.91
C GLU A 442 11.50 -21.20 -20.69
N VAL A 443 11.86 -19.92 -20.68
CA VAL A 443 13.23 -19.46 -20.42
C VAL A 443 13.24 -18.76 -19.06
N ARG A 444 14.09 -19.27 -18.16
CA ARG A 444 14.33 -18.68 -16.84
C ARG A 444 15.63 -17.93 -16.84
N THR A 445 15.58 -16.67 -16.46
CA THR A 445 16.74 -15.79 -16.42
C THR A 445 16.96 -15.23 -15.02
N LEU A 446 18.21 -14.92 -14.74
CA LEU A 446 18.69 -14.27 -13.52
C LEU A 446 19.42 -13.00 -13.92
N GLN A 447 19.20 -11.93 -13.19
CA GLN A 447 19.94 -10.69 -13.35
C GLN A 447 20.44 -10.22 -11.98
N GLU A 448 21.75 -10.23 -11.81
CA GLU A 448 22.43 -9.62 -10.66
C GLU A 448 22.21 -8.10 -10.66
N PRO A 449 22.33 -7.42 -9.50
CA PRO A 449 22.34 -5.96 -9.44
C PRO A 449 23.35 -5.38 -10.45
N GLU A 450 22.87 -4.55 -11.38
CA GLU A 450 23.66 -3.93 -12.47
C GLU A 450 24.31 -4.92 -13.46
N GLY A 451 24.10 -6.22 -13.29
CA GLY A 451 24.57 -7.25 -14.20
C GLY A 451 23.72 -7.35 -15.47
N PRO A 452 24.27 -7.92 -16.55
CA PRO A 452 23.45 -8.34 -17.67
C PRO A 452 22.48 -9.45 -17.24
N GLU A 453 21.35 -9.54 -17.92
CA GLU A 453 20.44 -10.67 -17.76
C GLU A 453 21.10 -11.94 -18.34
N THR A 454 21.09 -13.01 -17.56
CA THR A 454 21.71 -14.30 -17.92
C THR A 454 20.65 -15.39 -17.96
N VAL A 455 20.70 -16.24 -18.98
CA VAL A 455 19.83 -17.42 -19.08
C VAL A 455 20.34 -18.49 -18.15
N GLY A 456 19.55 -18.85 -17.15
CA GLY A 456 19.90 -19.90 -16.19
C GLY A 456 19.33 -21.27 -16.56
N ALA A 457 18.15 -21.32 -17.18
CA ALA A 457 17.53 -22.57 -17.62
C ALA A 457 16.58 -22.35 -18.80
N VAL A 458 16.51 -23.35 -19.69
CA VAL A 458 15.55 -23.41 -20.79
C VAL A 458 14.80 -24.73 -20.69
N PHE A 459 13.47 -24.63 -20.69
CA PHE A 459 12.58 -25.77 -20.61
C PHE A 459 11.66 -25.82 -21.81
N GLU A 460 11.43 -27.01 -22.32
CA GLU A 460 10.33 -27.32 -23.20
C GLU A 460 9.10 -27.70 -22.36
N LEU A 461 8.00 -26.97 -22.55
CA LEU A 461 6.70 -27.28 -21.99
C LEU A 461 6.09 -28.42 -22.79
N SER A 462 6.23 -29.65 -22.30
CA SER A 462 5.38 -30.73 -22.80
C SER A 462 3.94 -30.46 -22.37
N ALA A 463 3.01 -30.44 -23.33
CA ALA A 463 1.60 -30.48 -23.02
C ALA A 463 1.35 -31.67 -22.08
N PRO A 464 0.55 -31.50 -21.01
CA PRO A 464 0.14 -32.65 -20.21
C PRO A 464 -0.52 -33.66 -21.16
N PRO A 465 -0.40 -34.97 -20.90
CA PRO A 465 -1.20 -35.93 -21.65
C PRO A 465 -2.66 -35.46 -21.56
N PRO A 466 -3.42 -35.49 -22.67
CA PRO A 466 -4.80 -35.05 -22.66
C PRO A 466 -5.51 -35.78 -21.52
N PRO A 467 -6.35 -35.09 -20.72
CA PRO A 467 -7.06 -35.73 -19.63
C PRO A 467 -7.81 -36.92 -20.20
N SER A 468 -7.79 -38.04 -19.46
CA SER A 468 -8.58 -39.21 -19.82
C SER A 468 -10.01 -38.74 -20.10
N GLY A 469 -10.60 -39.21 -21.20
CA GLY A 469 -11.97 -38.86 -21.55
C GLY A 469 -12.97 -39.21 -20.45
N GLN A 470 -12.60 -40.07 -19.49
CA GLN A 470 -13.43 -40.50 -18.39
C GLN A 470 -13.47 -39.55 -17.19
N HIS A 471 -12.66 -38.48 -17.16
CA HIS A 471 -12.67 -37.56 -16.02
C HIS A 471 -13.97 -36.77 -15.94
N PRO A 472 -14.67 -36.80 -14.79
CA PRO A 472 -15.87 -36.01 -14.56
C PRO A 472 -15.60 -34.50 -14.69
N ILE A 473 -16.52 -33.79 -15.33
CA ILE A 473 -16.59 -32.33 -15.31
C ILE A 473 -17.33 -31.94 -14.04
N VAL A 474 -16.69 -31.11 -13.20
CA VAL A 474 -17.27 -30.63 -11.95
C VAL A 474 -17.89 -29.24 -12.10
N LYS A 475 -17.44 -28.44 -13.06
CA LYS A 475 -17.93 -27.08 -13.26
C LYS A 475 -17.84 -26.65 -14.71
N ALA A 476 -18.80 -25.84 -15.16
CA ALA A 476 -18.71 -25.13 -16.43
C ALA A 476 -19.04 -23.65 -16.24
N THR A 477 -18.23 -22.76 -16.82
CA THR A 477 -18.40 -21.31 -16.69
C THR A 477 -18.41 -20.65 -18.06
N HIS A 478 -19.45 -19.88 -18.34
CA HIS A 478 -19.61 -19.07 -19.54
C HIS A 478 -19.08 -17.67 -19.31
N PHE A 479 -18.21 -17.23 -20.20
CA PHE A 479 -17.64 -15.90 -20.17
C PHE A 479 -18.00 -15.11 -21.43
N VAL A 480 -18.05 -13.80 -21.28
CA VAL A 480 -18.05 -12.83 -22.38
C VAL A 480 -16.86 -11.90 -22.22
N ARG A 481 -16.09 -11.72 -23.29
CA ARG A 481 -15.02 -10.74 -23.39
C ARG A 481 -15.50 -9.62 -24.30
N GLY A 482 -15.46 -8.39 -23.81
CA GLY A 482 -15.71 -7.21 -24.65
C GLY A 482 -14.64 -7.13 -25.73
N ALA A 483 -15.00 -6.63 -26.91
CA ALA A 483 -14.01 -6.12 -27.84
C ALA A 483 -13.40 -4.87 -27.19
N GLU A 484 -12.43 -5.06 -26.30
CA GLU A 484 -11.49 -3.99 -26.03
C GLU A 484 -10.92 -3.64 -27.39
N ALA A 485 -11.15 -2.40 -27.82
CA ALA A 485 -10.62 -1.88 -29.06
C ALA A 485 -9.13 -2.13 -29.00
N SER A 486 -8.70 -3.23 -29.63
CA SER A 486 -7.29 -3.57 -29.75
C SER A 486 -6.69 -2.30 -30.28
N ALA A 487 -5.84 -1.65 -29.49
CA ALA A 487 -5.02 -0.53 -29.90
C ALA A 487 -3.96 -1.06 -30.88
N ALA A 488 -4.44 -1.73 -31.93
CA ALA A 488 -3.71 -1.94 -33.16
C ALA A 488 -3.35 -0.52 -33.59
N GLY A 489 -2.06 -0.19 -33.43
CA GLY A 489 -1.51 1.05 -33.93
C GLY A 489 -1.96 1.28 -35.38
N PRO A 490 -2.05 2.54 -35.82
CA PRO A 490 -2.64 2.92 -37.10
C PRO A 490 -2.13 1.99 -38.19
N ALA A 491 -3.03 1.13 -38.69
CA ALA A 491 -2.72 0.26 -39.81
C ALA A 491 -2.26 1.18 -40.95
N ALA A 492 -1.03 0.94 -41.43
CA ALA A 492 -0.46 1.71 -42.52
C ALA A 492 -1.47 1.77 -43.68
N PRO A 493 -1.77 2.95 -44.25
CA PRO A 493 -2.77 3.10 -45.28
C PRO A 493 -2.39 2.23 -46.48
N ALA A 494 -3.23 1.25 -46.80
CA ALA A 494 -3.11 0.49 -48.02
C ALA A 494 -3.26 1.44 -49.23
N PRO A 495 -2.45 1.27 -50.29
CA PRO A 495 -2.43 2.19 -51.42
C PRO A 495 -3.78 2.15 -52.17
N GLU A 496 -4.37 3.34 -52.32
CA GLU A 496 -5.61 3.61 -53.02
C GLU A 496 -5.56 3.16 -54.49
N ALA A 497 -6.27 2.08 -54.82
CA ALA A 497 -6.64 1.77 -56.19
C ALA A 497 -7.88 2.60 -56.56
N ARG A 498 -7.66 3.59 -57.43
CA ARG A 498 -8.66 4.50 -58.02
C ARG A 498 -9.74 3.76 -58.83
N GLY A 499 -10.97 4.25 -58.71
CA GLY A 499 -11.89 4.40 -59.85
C GLY A 499 -13.21 3.63 -59.74
N GLY A 500 -14.28 4.32 -59.37
CA GLY A 500 -15.64 3.82 -59.49
C GLY A 500 -16.64 4.62 -58.67
N GLU A 501 -17.05 5.78 -59.16
CA GLU A 501 -18.14 6.58 -58.57
C GLU A 501 -19.49 5.90 -58.82
N GLY A 502 -20.17 5.51 -57.74
CA GLY A 502 -21.57 5.11 -57.75
C GLY A 502 -22.24 5.57 -56.46
N PRO A 503 -23.31 6.39 -56.51
CA PRO A 503 -24.02 6.84 -55.33
C PRO A 503 -25.01 5.74 -54.89
N GLY A 504 -24.49 4.74 -54.17
CA GLY A 504 -25.28 3.72 -53.50
C GLY A 504 -25.40 4.03 -52.02
N VAL A 505 -26.63 4.26 -51.56
CA VAL A 505 -27.03 4.42 -50.15
C VAL A 505 -26.40 3.30 -49.31
N ARG A 506 -25.34 3.61 -48.56
CA ARG A 506 -24.76 2.71 -47.56
C ARG A 506 -25.63 2.79 -46.32
N GLU A 507 -26.55 1.83 -46.20
CA GLU A 507 -27.19 1.52 -44.92
C GLU A 507 -26.10 1.35 -43.85
N ALA A 508 -26.26 2.07 -42.75
CA ALA A 508 -25.43 1.93 -41.57
C ALA A 508 -25.61 0.50 -41.02
N GLN A 509 -24.80 -0.44 -41.52
CA GLN A 509 -24.57 -1.70 -40.86
C GLN A 509 -23.96 -1.35 -39.51
N GLY A 510 -24.81 -1.41 -38.48
CA GLY A 510 -24.44 -1.17 -37.11
C GLY A 510 -23.20 -1.98 -36.79
N ASP A 511 -22.20 -1.27 -36.28
CA ASP A 511 -20.96 -1.82 -35.75
C ASP A 511 -21.34 -2.67 -34.52
N GLU A 512 -21.86 -3.88 -34.77
CA GLU A 512 -22.13 -4.88 -33.73
C GLU A 512 -20.78 -5.21 -33.11
N GLN A 513 -20.47 -4.49 -32.02
CA GLN A 513 -19.27 -4.70 -31.24
C GLN A 513 -19.12 -6.19 -30.92
N LEU A 514 -18.11 -6.79 -31.57
CA LEU A 514 -17.88 -8.23 -31.60
C LEU A 514 -17.47 -8.72 -30.21
N CYS A 515 -18.44 -9.01 -29.36
CA CYS A 515 -18.19 -9.69 -28.10
C CYS A 515 -17.74 -11.14 -28.38
N SER A 516 -16.65 -11.56 -27.74
CA SER A 516 -16.14 -12.93 -27.82
C SER A 516 -16.74 -13.73 -26.65
N HIS A 517 -17.39 -14.86 -26.95
CA HIS A 517 -18.01 -15.74 -25.96
C HIS A 517 -17.27 -17.06 -25.91
N PHE A 518 -16.92 -17.50 -24.70
CA PHE A 518 -16.20 -18.76 -24.50
C PHE A 518 -16.69 -19.47 -23.25
N VAL A 519 -16.43 -20.77 -23.19
CA VAL A 519 -16.79 -21.63 -22.06
C VAL A 519 -15.53 -22.29 -21.53
N VAL A 520 -15.42 -22.35 -20.20
CA VAL A 520 -14.38 -23.12 -19.53
C VAL A 520 -15.03 -24.22 -18.70
N PHE A 521 -14.62 -25.45 -18.95
CA PHE A 521 -15.01 -26.63 -18.17
C PHE A 521 -13.86 -27.00 -17.24
N GLU A 522 -14.16 -27.31 -15.99
CA GLU A 522 -13.18 -27.76 -15.00
C GLU A 522 -13.45 -29.23 -14.68
N SER A 523 -12.43 -30.07 -14.75
CA SER A 523 -12.50 -31.48 -14.36
C SER A 523 -12.33 -31.67 -12.85
N ASP A 524 -12.69 -32.84 -12.34
CA ASP A 524 -12.44 -33.26 -10.95
C ASP A 524 -10.94 -33.26 -10.57
N LEU A 525 -10.06 -33.33 -11.57
CA LEU A 525 -8.62 -33.25 -11.41
C LEU A 525 -8.08 -31.81 -11.40
N GLY A 526 -8.94 -30.81 -11.66
CA GLY A 526 -8.56 -29.40 -11.76
C GLY A 526 -8.04 -28.98 -13.14
N ASP A 527 -8.19 -29.82 -14.17
CA ASP A 527 -7.86 -29.44 -15.55
C ASP A 527 -8.91 -28.48 -16.08
N ALA A 528 -8.49 -27.43 -16.78
CA ALA A 528 -9.39 -26.48 -17.43
C ALA A 528 -9.45 -26.78 -18.93
N ILE A 529 -10.64 -26.93 -19.49
CA ILE A 529 -10.86 -27.11 -20.92
C ILE A 529 -11.56 -25.86 -21.43
N PHE A 530 -10.89 -25.15 -22.33
CA PHE A 530 -11.37 -23.94 -22.96
C PHE A 530 -11.95 -24.26 -24.33
N THR A 531 -13.14 -23.71 -24.61
CA THR A 531 -13.69 -23.74 -25.96
C THR A 531 -14.37 -22.43 -26.34
N GLU A 532 -14.15 -22.00 -27.57
CA GLU A 532 -14.68 -20.76 -28.13
C GLU A 532 -15.01 -20.95 -29.61
N ARG A 533 -16.00 -20.21 -30.10
CA ARG A 533 -16.17 -20.00 -31.54
C ARG A 533 -15.63 -18.63 -31.91
N LEU A 534 -14.62 -18.62 -32.77
CA LEU A 534 -14.02 -17.39 -33.29
C LEU A 534 -14.99 -16.68 -34.25
N SER A 535 -14.76 -15.40 -34.50
CA SER A 535 -15.55 -14.60 -35.45
C SER A 535 -15.53 -15.16 -36.89
N CYS A 536 -14.49 -15.90 -37.26
CA CYS A 536 -14.41 -16.63 -38.53
C CYS A 536 -15.26 -17.92 -38.58
N GLY A 537 -16.02 -18.22 -37.54
CA GLY A 537 -16.87 -19.42 -37.44
C GLY A 537 -16.12 -20.68 -36.97
N ARG A 538 -14.79 -20.67 -36.95
CA ARG A 538 -13.97 -21.78 -36.47
C ARG A 538 -14.12 -21.99 -34.96
N LEU A 539 -14.36 -23.22 -34.55
CA LEU A 539 -14.31 -23.63 -33.15
C LEU A 539 -12.87 -23.93 -32.71
N THR A 540 -12.53 -23.52 -31.50
CA THR A 540 -11.28 -23.85 -30.82
C THR A 540 -11.55 -24.72 -29.61
N TRP A 541 -10.60 -25.61 -29.33
CA TRP A 541 -10.54 -26.46 -28.16
C TRP A 541 -9.11 -26.39 -27.65
N ASP A 542 -8.94 -25.96 -26.40
CA ASP A 542 -7.62 -25.85 -25.78
C ASP A 542 -7.68 -26.41 -24.36
N GLU A 543 -6.78 -27.34 -24.05
CA GLU A 543 -6.71 -28.00 -22.75
C GLU A 543 -5.62 -27.29 -21.93
N SER A 544 -6.07 -26.57 -20.90
CA SER A 544 -5.25 -25.74 -20.02
C SER A 544 -4.47 -24.66 -20.76
N PRO A 545 -5.15 -23.73 -21.46
CA PRO A 545 -4.49 -22.66 -22.22
C PRO A 545 -3.58 -21.82 -21.32
N MET A 546 -2.41 -21.42 -21.83
CA MET A 546 -1.41 -20.65 -21.06
C MET A 546 -1.91 -19.27 -20.63
N ASP A 547 -2.81 -18.69 -21.42
CA ASP A 547 -3.35 -17.34 -21.24
C ASP A 547 -4.69 -17.35 -20.49
N LEU A 548 -5.07 -18.47 -19.83
CA LEU A 548 -6.37 -18.58 -19.15
C LEU A 548 -6.58 -17.50 -18.09
N GLU A 549 -5.56 -17.18 -17.28
CA GLU A 549 -5.64 -16.12 -16.27
C GLU A 549 -5.86 -14.73 -16.91
N GLU A 550 -5.19 -14.43 -18.02
CA GLU A 550 -5.37 -13.18 -18.77
C GLU A 550 -6.77 -13.12 -19.39
N ARG A 551 -7.26 -14.23 -19.93
CA ARG A 551 -8.63 -14.35 -20.43
C ARG A 551 -9.66 -14.12 -19.33
N TYR A 552 -9.46 -14.68 -18.13
CA TYR A 552 -10.32 -14.43 -16.98
C TYR A 552 -10.30 -12.96 -16.55
N ALA A 553 -9.13 -12.33 -16.52
CA ALA A 553 -9.00 -10.93 -16.13
C ALA A 553 -9.76 -9.97 -17.07
N ARG A 554 -9.88 -10.31 -18.36
CA ARG A 554 -10.58 -9.50 -19.38
C ARG A 554 -12.03 -9.91 -19.64
N ALA A 555 -12.51 -10.97 -19.00
CA ALA A 555 -13.83 -11.50 -19.29
C ALA A 555 -14.79 -11.35 -18.11
N ARG A 556 -16.06 -11.17 -18.45
CA ARG A 556 -17.18 -11.16 -17.51
C ARG A 556 -17.85 -12.52 -17.50
N VAL A 557 -18.13 -13.06 -16.33
CA VAL A 557 -18.93 -14.28 -16.17
C VAL A 557 -20.39 -13.99 -16.52
N ILE A 558 -20.96 -14.77 -17.44
CA ILE A 558 -22.38 -14.74 -17.79
C ILE A 558 -23.16 -15.72 -16.93
N CYS A 559 -22.66 -16.95 -16.79
CA CYS A 559 -23.23 -17.97 -15.92
C CYS A 559 -22.17 -19.00 -15.51
N ALA A 560 -22.44 -19.69 -14.41
CA ALA A 560 -21.69 -20.85 -13.97
C ALA A 560 -22.67 -21.98 -13.63
N VAL A 561 -22.24 -23.20 -13.88
CA VAL A 561 -23.02 -24.43 -13.67
C VAL A 561 -22.17 -25.41 -12.86
N ASP A 562 -22.79 -26.00 -11.84
CA ASP A 562 -22.23 -27.12 -11.09
C ASP A 562 -22.58 -28.41 -11.81
N CYS A 563 -21.54 -29.12 -12.24
CA CYS A 563 -21.64 -30.35 -13.03
C CYS A 563 -21.32 -31.60 -12.20
N ALA A 564 -20.96 -31.48 -10.91
CA ALA A 564 -20.43 -32.59 -10.11
C ALA A 564 -21.42 -33.77 -9.97
N GLY A 565 -22.73 -33.53 -10.09
CA GLY A 565 -23.77 -34.56 -10.05
C GLY A 565 -24.25 -35.08 -11.41
N GLY A 566 -23.79 -34.47 -12.52
CA GLY A 566 -24.34 -34.74 -13.85
C GLY A 566 -23.80 -35.98 -14.55
N GLY A 567 -22.71 -36.58 -14.03
CA GLY A 567 -22.02 -37.71 -14.68
C GLY A 567 -21.33 -37.33 -16.00
N LEU A 568 -21.29 -36.05 -16.34
CA LEU A 568 -20.67 -35.53 -17.55
C LEU A 568 -19.16 -35.70 -17.50
N THR A 569 -18.58 -36.20 -18.58
CA THR A 569 -17.15 -36.45 -18.69
C THR A 569 -16.49 -35.57 -19.75
N VAL A 570 -15.15 -35.51 -19.74
CA VAL A 570 -14.37 -34.85 -20.80
C VAL A 570 -14.69 -35.41 -22.19
N ALA A 571 -14.96 -36.72 -22.31
CA ALA A 571 -15.31 -37.36 -23.57
C ALA A 571 -16.63 -36.81 -24.14
N ASP A 572 -17.64 -36.62 -23.29
CA ASP A 572 -18.95 -36.11 -23.69
C ASP A 572 -18.84 -34.67 -24.21
N ILE A 573 -18.10 -33.81 -23.49
CA ILE A 573 -17.84 -32.42 -23.94
C ILE A 573 -17.08 -32.39 -25.27
N ARG A 574 -16.13 -33.33 -25.46
CA ARG A 574 -15.37 -33.44 -26.71
C ARG A 574 -16.25 -33.92 -27.88
N GLU A 575 -17.17 -34.84 -27.64
CA GLU A 575 -18.17 -35.26 -28.63
C GLU A 575 -19.07 -34.09 -29.03
N HIS A 576 -19.61 -33.35 -28.06
CA HIS A 576 -20.40 -32.15 -28.32
C HIS A 576 -19.65 -31.11 -29.15
N TRP A 577 -18.37 -30.87 -28.84
CA TRP A 577 -17.53 -29.96 -29.61
C TRP A 577 -17.34 -30.42 -31.06
N ARG A 578 -17.17 -31.74 -31.31
CA ARG A 578 -17.07 -32.28 -32.68
C ARG A 578 -18.37 -32.13 -33.45
N GLU A 579 -19.50 -32.44 -32.83
CA GLU A 579 -20.84 -32.27 -33.44
C GLU A 579 -21.11 -30.80 -33.79
N ALA A 580 -20.79 -29.89 -32.88
CA ALA A 580 -20.91 -28.45 -33.09
C ALA A 580 -19.97 -27.94 -34.20
N SER A 581 -18.81 -28.58 -34.39
CA SER A 581 -17.85 -28.27 -35.46
C SER A 581 -18.31 -28.77 -36.84
N ALA A 582 -19.10 -29.84 -36.89
CA ALA A 582 -19.70 -30.35 -38.13
C ALA A 582 -21.00 -29.62 -38.51
N SER A 583 -21.64 -28.96 -37.55
CA SER A 583 -22.89 -28.23 -37.75
C SER A 583 -22.68 -26.87 -38.45
N PRO A 584 -23.70 -26.30 -39.11
CA PRO A 584 -23.62 -24.97 -39.67
C PRO A 584 -23.18 -23.91 -38.65
N PRO A 585 -22.43 -22.88 -39.06
CA PRO A 585 -21.92 -21.87 -38.15
C PRO A 585 -23.08 -21.10 -37.48
N THR A 586 -23.23 -21.31 -36.18
CA THR A 586 -24.00 -20.48 -35.24
C THR A 586 -23.11 -19.39 -34.64
N SER A 587 -23.72 -18.33 -34.10
CA SER A 587 -22.97 -17.28 -33.39
C SER A 587 -22.21 -17.83 -32.17
N ALA A 588 -21.13 -17.15 -31.78
CA ALA A 588 -20.30 -17.54 -30.63
C ALA A 588 -21.10 -17.62 -29.33
N ARG A 589 -22.05 -16.68 -29.14
CA ARG A 589 -22.98 -16.71 -28.02
C ARG A 589 -23.83 -17.98 -28.00
N ARG A 590 -24.47 -18.33 -29.13
CA ARG A 590 -25.32 -19.53 -29.22
C ARG A 590 -24.53 -20.82 -28.98
N TYR A 591 -23.30 -20.88 -29.49
CA TYR A 591 -22.41 -22.00 -29.21
C TYR A 591 -22.11 -22.13 -27.71
N ALA A 592 -21.70 -21.03 -27.07
CA ALA A 592 -21.39 -21.04 -25.65
C ALA A 592 -22.61 -21.38 -24.77
N GLU A 593 -23.78 -20.85 -25.10
CA GLU A 593 -25.04 -21.21 -24.43
C GLU A 593 -25.34 -22.72 -24.61
N SER A 594 -25.24 -23.25 -25.83
CA SER A 594 -25.42 -24.69 -26.11
C SER A 594 -24.45 -25.55 -25.31
N ALA A 595 -23.17 -25.19 -25.29
CA ALA A 595 -22.12 -25.93 -24.59
C ALA A 595 -22.35 -25.97 -23.07
N ILE A 596 -22.87 -24.88 -22.49
CA ILE A 596 -23.29 -24.84 -21.07
C ILE A 596 -24.52 -25.71 -20.84
N PHE A 597 -25.57 -25.58 -21.67
CA PHE A 597 -26.79 -26.37 -21.49
C PHE A 597 -26.56 -27.87 -21.68
N HIS A 598 -25.61 -28.25 -22.53
CA HIS A 598 -25.23 -29.65 -22.73
C HIS A 598 -24.71 -30.32 -21.46
N THR A 599 -24.21 -29.54 -20.48
CA THR A 599 -23.70 -30.11 -19.23
C THR A 599 -24.76 -30.76 -18.35
N GLY A 600 -26.05 -30.40 -18.52
CA GLY A 600 -27.13 -30.86 -17.67
C GLY A 600 -27.01 -30.50 -16.18
N GLY A 601 -26.02 -29.66 -15.82
CA GLY A 601 -25.74 -29.31 -14.44
C GLY A 601 -26.70 -28.28 -13.85
N THR A 602 -26.58 -28.04 -12.54
CA THR A 602 -27.40 -27.03 -11.86
C THR A 602 -26.77 -25.66 -12.02
N ILE A 603 -27.51 -24.69 -12.55
CA ILE A 603 -27.05 -23.31 -12.64
C ILE A 603 -26.77 -22.80 -11.22
N LEU A 604 -25.54 -22.36 -10.99
CA LEU A 604 -25.14 -21.68 -9.77
C LEU A 604 -25.78 -20.30 -9.77
N ASP A 605 -27.02 -20.22 -9.29
CA ASP A 605 -27.75 -18.96 -9.25
C ASP A 605 -27.11 -18.09 -8.17
N GLY A 606 -26.49 -17.00 -8.61
CA GLY A 606 -25.88 -16.00 -7.74
C GLY A 606 -26.95 -15.18 -7.01
N GLY A 607 -27.80 -15.82 -6.19
CA GLY A 607 -28.61 -15.21 -5.15
C GLY A 607 -29.40 -13.93 -5.48
N GLY A 608 -29.76 -13.67 -6.74
CA GLY A 608 -30.37 -12.41 -7.16
C GLY A 608 -31.17 -12.53 -8.44
N ALA A 609 -32.48 -12.76 -8.29
CA ALA A 609 -33.56 -12.56 -9.25
C ALA A 609 -33.18 -12.42 -10.74
N ARG A 610 -33.19 -13.53 -11.47
CA ARG A 610 -33.25 -13.53 -12.94
C ARG A 610 -34.64 -13.06 -13.41
N ARG A 611 -34.77 -11.78 -13.77
CA ARG A 611 -35.63 -11.42 -14.92
C ARG A 611 -34.73 -11.35 -16.15
N PRO A 612 -34.92 -12.19 -17.17
CA PRO A 612 -34.29 -11.95 -18.46
C PRO A 612 -34.82 -10.62 -19.00
N LEU A 613 -33.91 -9.70 -19.36
CA LEU A 613 -34.28 -8.52 -20.15
C LEU A 613 -34.77 -9.03 -21.50
N LEU A 614 -36.10 -8.99 -21.69
CA LEU A 614 -36.72 -9.11 -23.01
C LEU A 614 -36.22 -7.94 -23.87
N VAL A 615 -35.77 -8.29 -25.07
CA VAL A 615 -35.48 -7.32 -26.15
C VAL A 615 -36.74 -6.47 -26.37
N PRO A 616 -36.66 -5.13 -26.40
CA PRO A 616 -37.84 -4.32 -26.68
C PRO A 616 -38.40 -4.65 -28.07
N GLN A 617 -39.61 -5.21 -28.12
CA GLN A 617 -40.43 -5.11 -29.31
C GLN A 617 -40.83 -3.65 -29.45
N VAL A 618 -40.24 -2.96 -30.42
CA VAL A 618 -40.76 -1.68 -30.89
C VAL A 618 -42.12 -1.96 -31.50
N LEU A 619 -43.16 -1.41 -30.86
CA LEU A 619 -44.52 -1.36 -31.36
C LEU A 619 -44.53 -0.70 -32.73
N LYS A 620 -45.07 -1.43 -33.72
CA LYS A 620 -45.87 -0.84 -34.78
C LYS A 620 -47.06 -0.16 -34.12
N GLU A 621 -47.20 1.14 -34.30
CA GLU A 621 -48.45 1.86 -34.61
C GLU A 621 -48.14 3.36 -34.72
N GLY A 622 -48.47 3.91 -35.89
CA GLY A 622 -48.07 5.22 -36.41
C GLY A 622 -47.85 5.11 -37.91
#